data_AF-A0A6G0VX92-F1
#
_entry.id   AF-A0A6G0VX92-F1
#
_cell.length_a   1.000
_cell.length_b   1.000
_cell.length_c   1.000
_cell.angle_alpha   90.00
_cell.angle_beta   90.00
_cell.angle_gamma   90.00
#
_symmetry.space_group_name_H-M   'P 1'
#
loop_
_entity.id
_entity.type
_entity.pdbx_description
1 polymer ?
#
loop_
_entity_poly.entity_id
_entity_poly.type
_entity_poly.pdbx_seq_one_letter_code
_entity_poly.pdbx_strand_id
1 'polypeptide(L)' 'MLSLVIMKDSDVVDMLTAWGLSNYIDVFKEQDIDVFSLSLLTEDMIKEIIPMVGHRAKFKGNLKEWKKSINCNK' A
#
# COMPACT_ATOMS: atom_id res chain seq x y z
N MET A 1 9.82 -15.45 -24.09
CA MET A 1 10.12 -14.56 -22.95
C MET A 1 9.09 -13.45 -22.97
N LEU A 2 7.91 -13.71 -22.41
CA LEU A 2 6.79 -12.76 -22.32
C LEU A 2 5.83 -13.36 -21.30
N SER A 3 5.91 -12.91 -20.05
CA SER A 3 4.88 -13.00 -19.00
C SER A 3 5.46 -12.39 -17.70
N LEU A 4 5.77 -11.10 -17.70
CA LEU A 4 6.09 -10.34 -16.49
C LEU A 4 5.14 -9.13 -16.35
N VAL A 5 3.89 -9.27 -16.83
CA VAL A 5 2.98 -8.13 -17.05
C VAL A 5 1.73 -8.15 -16.15
N ILE A 6 1.49 -9.12 -15.27
CA ILE A 6 0.18 -9.22 -14.56
C ILE A 6 0.27 -9.39 -13.02
N MET A 7 1.36 -9.03 -12.35
CA MET A 7 1.39 -8.98 -10.87
C MET A 7 2.09 -7.72 -10.35
N LYS A 8 1.52 -6.53 -10.64
CA LYS A 8 2.09 -5.28 -10.12
C LYS A 8 1.07 -4.30 -9.54
N ASP A 9 -0.11 -4.22 -10.14
CA ASP A 9 -1.18 -3.33 -9.65
C ASP A 9 -2.23 -4.04 -8.79
N SER A 10 -2.39 -5.36 -8.97
CA SER A 10 -3.37 -6.17 -8.22
C SER A 10 -3.14 -6.08 -6.71
N ASP A 11 -1.88 -6.10 -6.29
CA ASP A 11 -1.57 -6.33 -4.88
C ASP A 11 -1.86 -5.10 -4.01
N VAL A 12 -1.47 -3.90 -4.46
CA VAL A 12 -1.74 -2.66 -3.69
C VAL A 12 -3.24 -2.35 -3.67
N VAL A 13 -3.94 -2.58 -4.79
CA VAL A 13 -5.39 -2.42 -4.89
C VAL A 13 -6.12 -3.37 -3.95
N ASP A 14 -5.73 -4.65 -3.95
CA ASP A 14 -6.32 -5.68 -3.09
C ASP A 14 -6.02 -5.39 -1.62
N MET A 15 -4.81 -4.95 -1.29
CA MET A 15 -4.43 -4.54 0.07
C MET A 15 -5.28 -3.37 0.55
N LEU A 16 -5.39 -2.29 -0.23
CA LEU A 16 -6.20 -1.13 0.15
C LEU A 16 -7.68 -1.49 0.27
N THR A 17 -8.19 -2.36 -0.59
CA THR A 17 -9.58 -2.87 -0.52
C THR A 17 -9.78 -3.67 0.77
N ALA A 18 -8.90 -4.62 1.07
CA ALA A 18 -8.95 -5.44 2.28
C ALA A 18 -8.82 -4.61 3.57
N TRP A 19 -8.04 -3.52 3.54
CA TRP A 19 -7.88 -2.61 4.67
C TRP A 19 -9.04 -1.61 4.80
N GLY A 20 -10.03 -1.65 3.91
CA GLY A 20 -11.16 -0.73 3.90
C GLY A 20 -10.72 0.71 3.60
N LEU A 21 -9.78 0.86 2.67
CA LEU A 21 -9.14 2.09 2.21
C LEU A 21 -9.23 2.23 0.68
N SER A 22 -10.22 1.59 0.05
CA SER A 22 -10.43 1.61 -1.40
C SER A 22 -10.55 3.03 -1.99
N ASN A 23 -11.03 3.99 -1.20
CA ASN A 23 -11.12 5.40 -1.59
C ASN A 23 -9.75 6.04 -1.93
N TYR A 24 -8.64 5.40 -1.55
CA TYR A 24 -7.29 5.88 -1.84
C TYR A 24 -6.64 5.19 -3.04
N ILE A 25 -7.30 4.22 -3.66
CA ILE A 25 -6.71 3.44 -4.78
C ILE A 25 -6.25 4.36 -5.91
N ASP A 26 -7.08 5.32 -6.32
CA ASP A 26 -6.75 6.19 -7.45
C ASP A 26 -5.56 7.09 -7.11
N VAL A 27 -5.48 7.61 -5.88
CA VAL A 27 -4.33 8.40 -5.42
C VAL A 27 -3.05 7.56 -5.40
N PHE A 28 -3.11 6.30 -4.95
CA PHE A 28 -1.95 5.41 -4.97
C PHE A 28 -1.48 5.11 -6.40
N LYS A 29 -2.41 4.96 -7.36
CA LYS A 29 -2.09 4.77 -8.78
C LYS A 29 -1.49 6.04 -9.41
N GLU A 30 -2.08 7.20 -9.15
CA GLU A 30 -1.60 8.50 -9.66
C GLU A 30 -0.18 8.83 -9.17
N GLN A 31 0.17 8.38 -7.96
CA GLN A 31 1.49 8.56 -7.35
C GLN A 31 2.47 7.41 -7.64
N ASP A 32 2.12 6.47 -8.52
CA ASP A 32 2.94 5.30 -8.91
C ASP A 32 3.42 4.46 -7.70
N ILE A 33 2.53 4.25 -6.72
CA ILE A 33 2.83 3.48 -5.51
C ILE A 33 2.56 2.00 -5.76
N ASP A 34 3.61 1.29 -6.17
CA ASP A 34 3.64 -0.17 -6.24
C ASP A 34 3.99 -0.81 -4.88
N VAL A 35 4.01 -2.15 -4.81
CA VAL A 35 4.31 -2.90 -3.56
C VAL A 35 5.69 -2.56 -2.98
N PHE A 36 6.68 -2.29 -3.83
CA PHE A 36 8.01 -1.92 -3.38
C PHE A 36 7.99 -0.52 -2.75
N SER A 37 7.42 0.47 -3.44
CA SER A 37 7.24 1.83 -2.93
C SER A 37 6.40 1.86 -1.65
N LEU A 38 5.33 1.05 -1.60
CA LEU A 38 4.48 0.86 -0.41
C LEU A 38 5.30 0.44 0.81
N SER A 39 6.29 -0.44 0.63
CA SER A 39 7.19 -0.89 1.70
C SER A 39 8.11 0.22 2.23
N LEU A 40 8.35 1.28 1.45
CA LEU A 40 9.27 2.37 1.77
C LEU A 40 8.57 3.66 2.24
N LEU A 41 7.24 3.73 2.18
CA LEU A 41 6.50 4.92 2.59
C LEU A 41 6.86 5.36 4.02
N THR A 42 7.26 6.62 4.13
CA THR A 42 7.54 7.30 5.40
C THR A 42 6.26 7.90 6.00
N GLU A 43 6.35 8.37 7.25
CA GLU A 43 5.22 9.03 7.89
C GLU A 43 4.76 10.29 7.15
N ASP A 44 5.69 11.06 6.58
CA ASP A 44 5.34 12.29 5.86
C ASP A 44 4.73 11.99 4.48
N MET A 45 5.25 11.00 3.75
CA MET A 45 4.62 10.52 2.50
C MET A 45 3.18 10.04 2.76
N ILE A 46 2.95 9.30 3.86
CA ILE A 46 1.60 8.84 4.23
C ILE A 46 0.67 10.02 4.55
N LYS A 47 1.17 11.13 5.12
CA LYS A 47 0.36 12.34 5.36
C LYS A 47 -0.06 13.02 4.07
N GLU A 48 0.79 13.02 3.04
CA GLU A 48 0.48 13.58 1.73
C GLU A 48 -0.61 12.79 1.02
N ILE A 49 -0.55 11.46 1.08
CA ILE A 49 -1.48 10.57 0.36
C ILE A 49 -2.81 10.40 1.11
N ILE A 50 -2.77 10.35 2.44
CA ILE A 50 -3.93 10.04 3.29
C ILE A 50 -4.12 11.20 4.30
N PRO A 51 -4.92 12.23 3.99
CA PRO A 51 -5.06 13.41 4.85
C PRO A 51 -5.91 13.17 6.11
N MET A 52 -6.79 12.17 6.12
CA MET A 52 -7.64 11.86 7.28
C MET A 52 -6.87 11.06 8.35
N VAL A 53 -6.80 11.60 9.58
CA VAL A 53 -6.04 11.00 10.70
C VAL A 53 -6.45 9.55 10.98
N GLY A 54 -7.77 9.26 11.04
CA GLY A 54 -8.27 7.91 11.30
C GLY A 54 -7.89 6.90 10.21
N HIS A 55 -7.92 7.31 8.95
CA HIS A 55 -7.52 6.46 7.84
C HIS A 55 -6.01 6.22 7.84
N ARG A 56 -5.20 7.22 8.18
CA ARG A 56 -3.75 7.03 8.38
C ARG A 56 -3.44 6.03 9.47
N ALA A 57 -4.11 6.14 10.61
CA ALA A 57 -3.90 5.21 11.73
C ALA A 57 -4.21 3.77 11.29
N LYS A 58 -5.34 3.57 10.58
CA LYS A 58 -5.70 2.27 10.01
C LYS A 58 -4.67 1.76 9.01
N PHE A 59 -4.23 2.61 8.07
CA PHE A 59 -3.20 2.26 7.09
C PHE A 59 -1.89 1.85 7.76
N LYS A 60 -1.37 2.66 8.69
CA LYS A 60 -0.12 2.39 9.43
C LYS A 60 -0.18 1.06 10.17
N GLY A 61 -1.32 0.75 10.81
CA GLY A 61 -1.54 -0.52 11.50
C GLY A 61 -1.40 -1.71 10.56
N ASN A 62 -2.15 -1.70 9.45
CA ASN A 62 -2.12 -2.79 8.48
C ASN A 62 -0.77 -2.90 7.77
N LEU A 63 -0.14 -1.78 7.39
CA LEU A 63 1.18 -1.76 6.76
C LEU A 63 2.24 -2.38 7.68
N LYS A 64 2.17 -2.13 8.99
CA LYS A 64 3.07 -2.73 9.98
C LYS A 64 2.90 -4.25 10.04
N GLU A 65 1.66 -4.75 10.09
CA GLU A 65 1.41 -6.20 10.11
C GLU A 65 1.83 -6.88 8.80
N TRP A 66 1.55 -6.25 7.65
CA TRP A 66 2.01 -6.73 6.36
C TRP A 66 3.55 -6.76 6.26
N LYS A 67 4.25 -5.73 6.76
CA LYS A 67 5.72 -5.73 6.82
C LYS A 67 6.29 -6.86 7.68
N LYS A 68 5.58 -7.29 8.72
CA LYS A 68 5.98 -8.45 9.52
C LYS A 68 5.79 -9.75 8.72
N SER A 69 4.68 -9.92 8.02
CA SER A 69 4.41 -11.16 7.28
C SER A 69 5.41 -11.38 6.14
N ILE A 70 5.91 -10.33 5.48
CA ILE A 70 6.96 -10.46 4.46
C ILE A 70 8.35 -10.73 5.07
N ASN A 71 8.63 -10.25 6.28
CA ASN A 71 9.92 -10.43 6.96
C ASN A 71 10.02 -11.74 7.75
N CYS A 72 8.90 -12.35 8.13
CA CYS A 72 8.85 -13.66 8.78
C CYS A 72 8.98 -14.84 7.80
N ASN A 73 9.01 -14.58 6.49
CA ASN A 73 9.24 -15.60 5.45
C ASN A 73 10.70 -15.60 4.93
N LYS A 74 11.64 -15.01 5.69
CA LYS A 74 13.08 -15.05 5.42
C LYS A 74 13.81 -15.90 6.45
#